data_AF-A0A6H9WTC9-F1
#
_entry.id   AF-A0A6H9WTC9-F1
#
_cell.length_a   1.000
_cell.length_b   1.000
_cell.length_c   1.000
_cell.angle_alpha   90.00
_cell.angle_beta   90.00
_cell.angle_gamma   90.00
#
_symmetry.space_group_name_H-M   'P 1'
#
loop_
_entity.id
_entity.type
_entity.pdbx_description
1 polymer ?
#
loop_
_entity_poly.entity_id
_entity_poly.type
_entity_poly.pdbx_seq_one_letter_code
_entity_poly.pdbx_strand_id
1 'polypeptide(L)'
;MQRTEPSSTKPGVQRSVSPSSAAASATPSPQQKPDIMLLLPPSETKSTGGSGLALDTARLSFAPELTAARRQTIGWLTQLCRDPDAAAQALRLTARQARSLEDDRDLAEAATKPALQRYTGVLYDAIGEQTLTPQMRSWLGDHVLVQSALFGLISLGDEIPAYRLSAGTRKSVYDLSAVWHEPCAAVLHRLLADGATVIDLRSKAYAALAPLPKHPNAHVVEVVVRDEDGRHRPLNHFNKKSKGAFTRALAECAEERAAEATGTESDQSLLVAAADRIGARLICGGEGTDWLLETKEE
;
A
#
# COMPACT_ATOMS: atom_id res chain seq x y z
N MET A 1 -40.41 -74.62 -22.08
CA MET A 1 -41.62 -73.93 -21.60
C MET A 1 -41.30 -72.47 -21.35
N GLN A 2 -41.97 -71.59 -22.11
CA GLN A 2 -42.32 -70.20 -21.77
C GLN A 2 -41.15 -69.19 -21.60
N ARG A 3 -41.17 -67.96 -22.11
CA ARG A 3 -42.14 -67.19 -22.91
C ARG A 3 -41.43 -65.86 -23.29
N THR A 4 -41.75 -65.36 -24.49
CA THR A 4 -42.00 -63.93 -24.87
C THR A 4 -40.91 -62.85 -24.86
N GLU A 5 -40.79 -62.23 -26.04
CA GLU A 5 -40.26 -60.89 -26.42
C GLU A 5 -40.90 -59.70 -25.63
N PRO A 6 -40.66 -58.38 -25.88
CA PRO A 6 -39.93 -57.72 -26.98
C PRO A 6 -39.10 -56.45 -26.68
N SER A 7 -38.43 -56.01 -27.76
CA SER A 7 -38.00 -54.64 -28.11
C SER A 7 -38.93 -53.53 -27.59
N SER A 8 -38.33 -52.46 -27.03
CA SER A 8 -38.91 -51.12 -27.02
C SER A 8 -37.84 -50.05 -26.83
N THR A 9 -37.51 -49.42 -27.95
CA THR A 9 -36.88 -48.11 -28.10
C THR A 9 -37.63 -47.04 -27.29
N LYS A 10 -36.92 -46.25 -26.49
CA LYS A 10 -37.38 -44.92 -26.05
C LYS A 10 -36.31 -43.86 -26.31
N PRO A 11 -36.70 -42.63 -26.66
CA PRO A 11 -35.80 -41.63 -27.21
C PRO A 11 -35.02 -40.92 -26.09
N GLY A 12 -33.76 -40.61 -26.39
CA GLY A 12 -32.93 -39.74 -25.57
C GLY A 12 -33.57 -38.35 -25.47
N VAL A 13 -33.88 -37.93 -24.25
CA VAL A 13 -34.27 -36.55 -23.95
C VAL A 13 -33.01 -35.69 -24.05
N GLN A 14 -32.87 -35.00 -25.18
CA GLN A 14 -31.95 -33.87 -25.30
C GLN A 14 -32.41 -32.78 -24.35
N ARG A 15 -31.69 -32.58 -23.24
CA ARG A 15 -31.77 -31.32 -22.50
C ARG A 15 -30.86 -30.32 -23.19
N SER A 16 -31.47 -29.49 -24.03
CA SER A 16 -30.95 -28.19 -24.41
C SER A 16 -30.80 -27.34 -23.15
N VAL A 17 -29.56 -27.03 -22.77
CA VAL A 17 -29.29 -25.93 -21.85
C VAL A 17 -28.50 -24.90 -22.63
N SER A 18 -29.17 -23.78 -22.90
CA SER A 18 -28.66 -22.62 -23.61
C SER A 18 -27.32 -22.13 -23.04
N PRO A 19 -26.45 -21.53 -23.86
CA PRO A 19 -25.22 -20.91 -23.38
C PRO A 19 -25.60 -19.70 -22.52
N SER A 20 -25.39 -19.79 -21.21
CA SER A 20 -25.56 -18.65 -20.30
C SER A 20 -24.39 -17.70 -20.50
N SER A 21 -24.68 -16.63 -21.23
CA SER A 21 -24.11 -15.28 -21.13
C SER A 21 -22.62 -15.22 -20.78
N ALA A 22 -21.79 -15.14 -21.82
CA ALA A 22 -20.48 -14.50 -21.74
C ALA A 22 -20.63 -13.19 -20.95
N ALA A 23 -19.91 -13.07 -19.85
CA ALA A 23 -19.75 -11.80 -19.15
C ALA A 23 -19.16 -10.83 -20.17
N ALA A 24 -19.99 -9.90 -20.62
CA ALA A 24 -19.59 -8.84 -21.51
C ALA A 24 -18.40 -8.14 -20.88
N SER A 25 -17.25 -8.26 -21.53
CA SER A 25 -16.07 -7.46 -21.27
C SER A 25 -16.49 -6.01 -21.47
N ALA A 26 -16.78 -5.32 -20.39
CA ALA A 26 -16.94 -3.88 -20.40
C ALA A 26 -15.55 -3.31 -20.64
N THR A 27 -15.24 -3.02 -21.90
CA THR A 27 -14.10 -2.17 -22.26
C THR A 27 -14.30 -0.83 -21.56
N PRO A 28 -13.43 -0.40 -20.64
CA PRO A 28 -13.59 0.90 -20.02
C PRO A 28 -13.39 2.00 -21.06
N SER A 29 -14.33 2.93 -21.08
CA SER A 29 -14.38 4.10 -21.96
C SER A 29 -13.15 5.00 -21.76
N PRO A 30 -12.63 5.65 -22.83
CA PRO A 30 -11.43 6.46 -22.78
C PRO A 30 -11.73 7.87 -22.25
N GLN A 31 -12.03 8.00 -20.96
CA GLN A 31 -11.89 9.24 -20.17
C GLN A 31 -11.73 8.88 -18.67
N GLN A 32 -10.53 8.48 -18.24
CA GLN A 32 -10.21 8.48 -16.81
C GLN A 32 -8.95 9.33 -16.59
N LYS A 33 -9.22 10.56 -16.14
CA LYS A 33 -8.28 11.61 -15.71
C LYS A 33 -7.75 11.27 -14.29
N PRO A 34 -6.76 12.02 -13.75
CA PRO A 34 -5.82 11.59 -12.72
C PRO A 34 -6.38 10.66 -11.64
N ASP A 35 -5.60 9.65 -11.31
CA ASP A 35 -5.85 8.78 -10.18
C ASP A 35 -5.01 9.23 -8.96
N ILE A 36 -5.58 9.26 -7.76
CA ILE A 36 -4.84 9.62 -6.54
C ILE A 36 -4.01 8.42 -6.10
N MET A 37 -2.72 8.66 -5.83
CA MET A 37 -1.82 7.67 -5.25
C MET A 37 -1.17 8.18 -3.97
N LEU A 38 -1.46 7.55 -2.83
CA LEU A 38 -0.87 7.89 -1.54
C LEU A 38 0.41 7.09 -1.31
N LEU A 39 1.46 7.75 -0.82
CA LEU A 39 2.66 7.08 -0.34
C LEU A 39 2.71 7.14 1.19
N LEU A 40 2.69 5.98 1.83
CA LEU A 40 2.80 5.83 3.27
C LEU A 40 4.16 5.24 3.69
N PRO A 41 4.64 5.57 4.90
CA PRO A 41 5.71 4.80 5.51
C PRO A 41 5.18 3.43 5.97
N PRO A 42 6.03 2.40 6.03
CA PRO A 42 5.66 1.13 6.65
C PRO A 42 5.56 1.32 8.17
N SER A 43 5.09 0.29 8.85
CA SER A 43 5.25 0.20 10.30
C SER A 43 6.44 -0.67 10.72
N GLU A 44 7.07 -0.24 11.81
CA GLU A 44 8.11 -1.00 12.50
C GLU A 44 7.52 -2.26 13.17
N THR A 45 6.25 -2.19 13.62
CA THR A 45 5.50 -3.31 14.18
C THR A 45 4.61 -3.96 13.13
N LYS A 46 4.51 -5.29 13.20
CA LYS A 46 3.72 -6.09 12.26
C LYS A 46 2.93 -7.15 13.02
N SER A 47 1.76 -7.49 12.49
CA SER A 47 0.98 -8.61 13.01
C SER A 47 1.65 -9.95 12.65
N THR A 48 1.55 -10.91 13.55
CA THR A 48 2.09 -12.27 13.38
C THR A 48 1.14 -13.15 12.56
N GLY A 49 1.63 -14.30 12.09
CA GLY A 49 0.86 -15.25 11.29
C GLY A 49 0.55 -14.76 9.88
N GLY A 50 -0.44 -15.40 9.25
CA GLY A 50 -0.85 -15.21 7.86
C GLY A 50 -1.52 -16.48 7.33
N SER A 51 -2.34 -16.35 6.30
CA SER A 51 -2.99 -17.48 5.61
C SER A 51 -2.76 -17.44 4.10
N GLY A 52 -2.10 -16.40 3.60
CA GLY A 52 -1.70 -16.29 2.20
C GLY A 52 -0.56 -17.25 1.88
N LEU A 53 -0.35 -17.44 0.58
CA LEU A 53 0.74 -18.29 0.08
C LEU A 53 2.10 -17.73 0.50
N ALA A 54 3.13 -18.58 0.44
CA ALA A 54 4.50 -18.14 0.64
C ALA A 54 4.85 -16.97 -0.30
N LEU A 55 5.81 -16.14 0.12
CA LEU A 55 6.19 -14.93 -0.59
C LEU A 55 6.59 -15.24 -2.05
N ASP A 56 5.87 -14.62 -2.99
CA ASP A 56 6.26 -14.57 -4.39
C ASP A 56 6.44 -13.11 -4.83
N THR A 57 7.70 -12.71 -5.00
CA THR A 57 8.06 -11.34 -5.43
C THR A 57 7.53 -10.95 -6.81
N ALA A 58 7.10 -11.92 -7.64
CA ALA A 58 6.48 -11.66 -8.93
C ALA A 58 4.97 -11.36 -8.82
N ARG A 59 4.35 -11.61 -7.66
CA ARG A 59 2.94 -11.30 -7.38
C ARG A 59 2.74 -9.97 -6.64
N LEU A 60 3.83 -9.35 -6.19
CA LEU A 60 3.81 -8.01 -5.59
C LEU A 60 3.67 -6.95 -6.68
N SER A 61 3.00 -5.85 -6.34
CA SER A 61 2.78 -4.70 -7.23
C SER A 61 4.07 -4.22 -7.91
N PHE A 62 3.97 -3.73 -9.14
CA PHE A 62 5.11 -3.29 -9.97
C PHE A 62 6.16 -4.38 -10.24
N ALA A 63 5.70 -5.62 -10.40
CA ALA A 63 6.47 -6.68 -11.03
C ALA A 63 6.32 -6.61 -12.57
N PRO A 64 7.39 -6.85 -13.35
CA PRO A 64 8.71 -7.31 -12.92
C PRO A 64 9.69 -6.20 -12.49
N GLU A 65 9.32 -4.92 -12.61
CA GLU A 65 10.22 -3.76 -12.48
C GLU A 65 10.98 -3.72 -11.15
N LEU A 66 10.32 -4.06 -10.04
CA LEU A 66 10.94 -4.09 -8.70
C LEU A 66 11.46 -5.47 -8.29
N THR A 67 11.20 -6.52 -9.07
CA THR A 67 11.45 -7.91 -8.66
C THR A 67 12.94 -8.21 -8.44
N ALA A 68 13.84 -7.67 -9.26
CA ALA A 68 15.28 -7.89 -9.09
C ALA A 68 15.82 -7.28 -7.78
N ALA A 69 15.47 -6.02 -7.50
CA ALA A 69 15.85 -5.31 -6.28
C ALA A 69 15.26 -5.98 -5.01
N ARG A 70 14.03 -6.50 -5.10
CA ARG A 70 13.42 -7.32 -4.04
C ARG A 70 14.24 -8.56 -3.75
N ARG A 71 14.57 -9.36 -4.76
CA ARG A 71 15.39 -10.58 -4.59
C ARG A 71 16.76 -10.27 -4.00
N GLN A 72 17.40 -9.19 -4.43
CA GLN A 72 18.68 -8.74 -3.86
C GLN A 72 18.55 -8.43 -2.37
N THR A 73 17.56 -7.63 -1.97
CA THR A 73 17.39 -7.21 -0.57
C THR A 73 16.95 -8.35 0.34
N ILE A 74 16.04 -9.21 -0.14
CA ILE A 74 15.63 -10.43 0.58
C ILE A 74 16.82 -11.36 0.76
N GLY A 75 17.58 -11.63 -0.32
CA GLY A 75 18.76 -12.50 -0.26
C GLY A 75 19.82 -11.99 0.71
N TRP A 76 20.09 -10.67 0.71
CA TRP A 76 20.98 -10.04 1.68
C TRP A 76 20.49 -10.21 3.12
N LEU A 77 19.22 -9.90 3.39
CA LEU A 77 18.64 -9.96 4.73
C LEU A 77 18.63 -11.39 5.27
N THR A 78 18.17 -12.36 4.48
CA THR A 78 18.17 -13.78 4.86
C THR A 78 19.58 -14.30 5.11
N GLN A 79 20.57 -13.88 4.31
CA GLN A 79 21.97 -14.25 4.53
C GLN A 79 22.54 -13.65 5.82
N LEU A 80 22.22 -12.38 6.12
CA LEU A 80 22.62 -11.72 7.36
C LEU A 80 22.08 -12.48 8.58
N CYS A 81 20.81 -12.89 8.54
CA CYS A 81 20.13 -13.61 9.63
C CYS A 81 20.64 -15.04 9.86
N ARG A 82 21.59 -15.55 9.06
CA ARG A 82 22.30 -16.81 9.37
C ARG A 82 23.25 -16.68 10.56
N ASP A 83 23.68 -15.46 10.88
CA ASP A 83 24.41 -15.11 12.09
C ASP A 83 23.52 -14.19 12.95
N PRO A 84 22.79 -14.73 13.93
CA PRO A 84 21.85 -13.96 14.73
C PRO A 84 22.48 -12.78 15.49
N ASP A 85 23.73 -12.93 15.96
CA ASP A 85 24.41 -11.90 16.73
C ASP A 85 24.83 -10.74 15.82
N ALA A 86 25.42 -11.06 14.65
CA ALA A 86 25.76 -10.07 13.64
C ALA A 86 24.51 -9.35 13.12
N ALA A 87 23.42 -10.09 12.88
CA ALA A 87 22.15 -9.54 12.42
C ALA A 87 21.52 -8.59 13.46
N ALA A 88 21.48 -9.00 14.74
CA ALA A 88 20.96 -8.17 15.82
C ALA A 88 21.75 -6.85 15.93
N GLN A 89 23.08 -6.89 15.81
CA GLN A 89 23.93 -5.71 15.83
C GLN A 89 23.70 -4.81 14.61
N ALA A 90 23.68 -5.40 13.40
CA ALA A 90 23.53 -4.70 12.13
C ALA A 90 22.17 -3.99 12.02
N LEU A 91 21.10 -4.68 12.39
CA LEU A 91 19.71 -4.20 12.36
C LEU A 91 19.33 -3.42 13.63
N ARG A 92 20.24 -3.31 14.61
CA ARG A 92 20.05 -2.64 15.91
C ARG A 92 18.80 -3.14 16.64
N LEU A 93 18.63 -4.46 16.69
CA LEU A 93 17.48 -5.08 17.33
C LEU A 93 17.61 -5.03 18.85
N THR A 94 16.52 -4.69 19.51
CA THR A 94 16.40 -4.86 20.96
C THR A 94 16.14 -6.35 21.29
N ALA A 95 16.34 -6.76 22.54
CA ALA A 95 16.04 -8.13 22.98
C ALA A 95 14.60 -8.56 22.66
N ARG A 96 13.63 -7.64 22.72
CA ARG A 96 12.21 -7.90 22.37
C ARG A 96 11.99 -8.14 20.88
N GLN A 97 12.93 -7.72 20.03
CA GLN A 97 12.86 -7.84 18.57
C GLN A 97 13.70 -9.01 18.04
N ALA A 98 14.42 -9.73 18.90
CA ALA A 98 15.26 -10.85 18.48
C ALA A 98 14.48 -11.94 17.74
N ARG A 99 13.19 -12.15 18.10
CA ARG A 99 12.31 -13.10 17.41
C ARG A 99 12.15 -12.79 15.91
N SER A 100 12.24 -11.53 15.52
CA SER A 100 12.10 -11.13 14.11
C SER A 100 13.23 -11.66 13.22
N LEU A 101 14.36 -12.08 13.79
CA LEU A 101 15.44 -12.72 13.03
C LEU A 101 15.02 -14.06 12.42
N GLU A 102 14.14 -14.79 13.11
CA GLU A 102 13.59 -16.03 12.56
C GLU A 102 12.62 -15.73 11.40
N ASP A 103 11.78 -14.70 11.56
CA ASP A 103 10.90 -14.24 10.48
C ASP A 103 11.71 -13.84 9.23
N ASP A 104 12.81 -13.11 9.41
CA ASP A 104 13.70 -12.65 8.33
C ASP A 104 14.51 -13.78 7.67
N ARG A 105 14.88 -14.81 8.45
CA ARG A 105 15.58 -15.99 7.93
C ARG A 105 14.65 -16.85 7.06
N ASP A 106 13.38 -16.95 7.44
CA ASP A 106 12.43 -17.90 6.85
C ASP A 106 11.46 -17.22 5.85
N LEU A 107 11.80 -16.02 5.35
CA LEU A 107 10.96 -15.17 4.47
C LEU A 107 10.38 -15.89 3.25
N ALA A 108 11.14 -16.81 2.64
CA ALA A 108 10.73 -17.53 1.43
C ALA A 108 9.61 -18.54 1.67
N GLU A 109 9.47 -19.02 2.91
CA GLU A 109 8.47 -20.02 3.31
C GLU A 109 7.36 -19.41 4.19
N ALA A 110 7.58 -18.18 4.68
CA ALA A 110 6.67 -17.50 5.58
C ALA A 110 5.30 -17.22 4.94
N ALA A 111 4.24 -17.52 5.70
CA ALA A 111 2.88 -17.20 5.33
C ALA A 111 2.69 -15.68 5.22
N THR A 112 1.96 -15.26 4.19
CA THR A 112 1.72 -13.86 3.88
C THR A 112 0.32 -13.41 4.32
N LYS A 113 0.12 -12.10 4.35
CA LYS A 113 -1.20 -11.45 4.44
C LYS A 113 -1.10 -10.06 3.80
N PRO A 114 -2.23 -9.44 3.41
CA PRO A 114 -2.23 -8.09 2.84
C PRO A 114 -1.45 -7.10 3.70
N ALA A 115 -0.69 -6.19 3.08
CA ALA A 115 0.11 -5.19 3.77
C ALA A 115 -0.73 -4.33 4.74
N LEU A 116 -1.98 -4.01 4.38
CA LEU A 116 -2.97 -3.36 5.23
C LEU A 116 -3.22 -4.09 6.56
N GLN A 117 -3.17 -5.42 6.56
CA GLN A 117 -3.34 -6.27 7.75
C GLN A 117 -2.00 -6.59 8.43
N ARG A 118 -0.90 -6.52 7.68
CA ARG A 118 0.45 -6.82 8.18
C ARG A 118 0.98 -5.69 9.05
N TYR A 119 0.92 -4.45 8.58
CA TYR A 119 1.45 -3.31 9.34
C TYR A 119 0.49 -2.91 10.46
N THR A 120 1.04 -2.64 11.65
CA THR A 120 0.26 -2.27 12.84
C THR A 120 0.81 -1.01 13.51
N GLY A 121 0.10 -0.39 14.43
CA GLY A 121 0.57 0.78 15.17
C GLY A 121 -0.04 2.07 14.65
N VAL A 122 0.23 3.18 15.35
CA VAL A 122 -0.52 4.46 15.31
C VAL A 122 -1.11 4.88 13.95
N LEU A 123 -0.34 4.79 12.86
CA LEU A 123 -0.86 5.13 11.52
C LEU A 123 -1.89 4.12 11.02
N TYR A 124 -1.54 2.83 11.03
CA TYR A 124 -2.39 1.75 10.54
C TYR A 124 -3.58 1.49 11.48
N ASP A 125 -3.40 1.68 12.78
CA ASP A 125 -4.48 1.65 13.76
C ASP A 125 -5.53 2.74 13.46
N ALA A 126 -5.09 3.93 13.04
CA ALA A 126 -5.96 5.02 12.62
C ALA A 126 -6.61 4.80 11.25
N ILE A 127 -6.04 3.95 10.38
CA ILE A 127 -6.76 3.48 9.17
C ILE A 127 -7.95 2.61 9.59
N GLY A 128 -7.78 1.79 10.65
CA GLY A 128 -8.88 1.05 11.26
C GLY A 128 -9.39 -0.10 10.37
N GLU A 129 -8.49 -0.99 9.97
CA GLU A 129 -8.73 -2.07 8.99
C GLU A 129 -9.97 -2.93 9.28
N GLN A 130 -10.27 -3.17 10.56
CA GLN A 130 -11.36 -4.05 11.01
C GLN A 130 -12.77 -3.50 10.71
N THR A 131 -12.89 -2.18 10.45
CA THR A 131 -14.17 -1.52 10.20
C THR A 131 -14.33 -1.02 8.77
N LEU A 132 -13.41 -1.39 7.87
CA LEU A 132 -13.49 -1.04 6.45
C LEU A 132 -14.52 -1.91 5.73
N THR A 133 -15.30 -1.29 4.84
CA THR A 133 -16.12 -2.03 3.87
C THR A 133 -15.23 -2.73 2.82
N PRO A 134 -15.75 -3.71 2.07
CA PRO A 134 -15.02 -4.32 0.95
C PRO A 134 -14.57 -3.29 -0.11
N GLN A 135 -15.39 -2.29 -0.40
CA GLN A 135 -15.11 -1.24 -1.39
C GLN A 135 -13.98 -0.33 -0.90
N MET A 136 -14.02 0.13 0.35
CA MET A 136 -12.93 0.90 0.94
C MET A 136 -11.61 0.11 0.94
N ARG A 137 -11.67 -1.19 1.22
CA ARG A 137 -10.49 -2.06 1.19
C ARG A 137 -9.90 -2.19 -0.21
N SER A 138 -10.76 -2.37 -1.23
CA SER A 138 -10.32 -2.39 -2.62
C SER A 138 -9.65 -1.08 -2.98
N TRP A 139 -10.30 0.05 -2.66
CA TRP A 139 -9.78 1.39 -2.92
C TRP A 139 -8.41 1.60 -2.24
N LEU A 140 -8.24 1.21 -0.98
CA LEU A 140 -6.93 1.31 -0.33
C LEU A 140 -5.85 0.45 -1.02
N GLY A 141 -6.23 -0.71 -1.56
CA GLY A 141 -5.32 -1.55 -2.35
C GLY A 141 -4.91 -0.89 -3.67
N ASP A 142 -5.83 -0.19 -4.33
CA ASP A 142 -5.57 0.40 -5.64
C ASP A 142 -4.86 1.76 -5.53
N HIS A 143 -5.10 2.52 -4.45
CA HIS A 143 -4.70 3.92 -4.33
C HIS A 143 -3.63 4.21 -3.26
N VAL A 144 -3.16 3.21 -2.52
CA VAL A 144 -2.17 3.42 -1.44
C VAL A 144 -0.97 2.49 -1.56
N LEU A 145 0.20 3.09 -1.69
CA LEU A 145 1.49 2.42 -1.68
C LEU A 145 2.23 2.65 -0.37
N VAL A 146 3.00 1.65 0.03
CA VAL A 146 3.92 1.71 1.16
C VAL A 146 5.35 1.60 0.66
N GLN A 147 6.22 2.53 1.05
CA GLN A 147 7.66 2.43 0.78
C GLN A 147 8.33 1.51 1.80
N SER A 148 8.33 0.21 1.54
CA SER A 148 9.03 -0.78 2.34
C SER A 148 10.55 -0.71 2.14
N ALA A 149 11.33 -0.84 3.22
CA ALA A 149 12.78 -1.01 3.13
C ALA A 149 13.18 -2.38 2.53
N LEU A 150 12.32 -3.41 2.65
CA LEU A 150 12.58 -4.75 2.13
C LEU A 150 12.01 -4.96 0.72
N PHE A 151 10.86 -4.35 0.42
CA PHE A 151 10.12 -4.63 -0.81
C PHE A 151 10.04 -3.47 -1.81
N GLY A 152 10.60 -2.30 -1.48
CA GLY A 152 10.41 -1.08 -2.27
C GLY A 152 8.97 -0.58 -2.15
N LEU A 153 8.40 -0.06 -3.24
CA LEU A 153 6.97 0.27 -3.30
C LEU A 153 6.14 -1.02 -3.37
N ILE A 154 5.13 -1.13 -2.50
CA ILE A 154 4.12 -2.19 -2.49
C ILE A 154 2.74 -1.58 -2.29
N SER A 155 1.70 -2.20 -2.82
CA SER A 155 0.30 -1.83 -2.53
C SER A 155 -0.09 -2.26 -1.11
N LEU A 156 -1.07 -1.60 -0.49
CA LEU A 156 -1.72 -2.09 0.73
C LEU A 156 -2.42 -3.46 0.55
N GLY A 157 -2.76 -3.83 -0.69
CA GLY A 157 -3.32 -5.13 -1.06
C GLY A 157 -2.28 -6.23 -1.26
N ASP A 158 -0.99 -5.90 -1.38
CA ASP A 158 0.07 -6.89 -1.61
C ASP A 158 0.21 -7.84 -0.41
N GLU A 159 0.30 -9.14 -0.67
CA GLU A 159 0.53 -10.15 0.37
C GLU A 159 2.01 -10.21 0.78
N ILE A 160 2.32 -9.84 2.03
CA ILE A 160 3.70 -9.78 2.55
C ILE A 160 3.88 -10.60 3.84
N PRO A 161 5.07 -11.18 4.07
CA PRO A 161 5.41 -11.86 5.33
C PRO A 161 5.69 -10.85 6.46
N ALA A 162 5.86 -11.37 7.69
CA ALA A 162 6.48 -10.58 8.75
C ALA A 162 7.98 -10.44 8.43
N TYR A 163 8.55 -9.27 8.74
CA TYR A 163 9.97 -9.00 8.53
C TYR A 163 10.43 -7.80 9.37
N ARG A 164 11.74 -7.65 9.55
CA ARG A 164 12.37 -6.56 10.29
C ARG A 164 13.53 -5.93 9.51
N LEU A 165 13.16 -4.97 8.67
CA LEU A 165 14.10 -4.07 8.01
C LEU A 165 13.49 -2.67 7.96
N SER A 166 14.27 -1.65 8.32
CA SER A 166 13.82 -0.25 8.31
C SER A 166 14.78 0.66 7.54
N ALA A 167 14.27 1.82 7.12
CA ALA A 167 15.06 2.87 6.49
C ALA A 167 16.16 3.46 7.42
N GLY A 168 16.15 3.10 8.71
CA GLY A 168 17.19 3.48 9.67
C GLY A 168 18.44 2.60 9.62
N THR A 169 18.45 1.55 8.78
CA THR A 169 19.63 0.70 8.55
C THR A 169 20.79 1.56 8.04
N ARG A 170 21.96 1.45 8.68
CA ARG A 170 23.11 2.29 8.30
C ARG A 170 23.53 1.95 6.87
N LYS A 171 23.86 2.97 6.08
CA LYS A 171 24.41 2.80 4.73
C LYS A 171 25.65 1.90 4.68
N SER A 172 26.48 1.93 5.73
CA SER A 172 27.66 1.06 5.86
C SER A 172 27.34 -0.42 6.10
N VAL A 173 26.12 -0.73 6.53
CA VAL A 173 25.62 -2.10 6.72
C VAL A 173 24.97 -2.57 5.42
N TYR A 174 24.08 -1.76 4.87
CA TYR A 174 23.44 -2.00 3.57
C TYR A 174 22.92 -0.69 3.00
N ASP A 175 23.27 -0.40 1.76
CA ASP A 175 22.88 0.83 1.08
C ASP A 175 21.50 0.68 0.43
N LEU A 176 20.46 0.81 1.25
CA LEU A 176 19.07 0.73 0.79
C LEU A 176 18.75 1.76 -0.31
N SER A 177 19.32 2.97 -0.24
CA SER A 177 19.09 3.99 -1.25
C SER A 177 19.69 3.59 -2.60
N ALA A 178 20.88 2.98 -2.62
CA ALA A 178 21.47 2.48 -3.87
C ALA A 178 20.62 1.38 -4.53
N VAL A 179 19.90 0.59 -3.73
CA VAL A 179 19.04 -0.49 -4.25
C VAL A 179 17.69 0.04 -4.74
N TRP A 180 17.09 0.98 -4.01
CA TRP A 180 15.69 1.37 -4.23
C TRP A 180 15.49 2.64 -5.06
N HIS A 181 16.47 3.54 -5.10
CA HIS A 181 16.28 4.86 -5.71
C HIS A 181 15.86 4.74 -7.17
N GLU A 182 16.68 4.12 -8.02
CA GLU A 182 16.39 4.05 -9.46
C GLU A 182 15.11 3.25 -9.77
N PRO A 183 14.91 2.03 -9.24
CA PRO A 183 13.73 1.23 -9.58
C PRO A 183 12.43 1.88 -9.11
N CYS A 184 12.41 2.47 -7.91
CA CYS A 184 11.21 3.13 -7.39
C CYS A 184 10.97 4.48 -8.09
N ALA A 185 12.02 5.22 -8.46
CA ALA A 185 11.88 6.45 -9.23
C ALA A 185 11.25 6.17 -10.60
N ALA A 186 11.65 5.10 -11.29
CA ALA A 186 11.03 4.68 -12.54
C ALA A 186 9.52 4.42 -12.40
N VAL A 187 9.10 3.74 -11.32
CA VAL A 187 7.68 3.52 -11.00
C VAL A 187 6.96 4.85 -10.77
N LEU A 188 7.50 5.73 -9.92
CA LEU A 188 6.87 7.03 -9.62
C LEU A 188 6.76 7.92 -10.86
N HIS A 189 7.79 7.95 -11.71
CA HIS A 189 7.77 8.66 -12.98
C HIS A 189 6.68 8.15 -13.91
N ARG A 190 6.50 6.82 -14.02
CA ARG A 190 5.41 6.24 -14.81
C ARG A 190 4.04 6.65 -14.27
N LEU A 191 3.81 6.52 -12.96
CA LEU A 191 2.53 6.91 -12.35
C LEU A 191 2.18 8.38 -12.67
N LEU A 192 3.15 9.28 -12.54
CA LEU A 192 2.96 10.70 -12.86
C LEU A 192 2.74 10.94 -14.36
N ALA A 193 3.44 10.21 -15.24
CA ALA A 193 3.27 10.29 -16.69
C ALA A 193 1.90 9.77 -17.15
N ASP A 194 1.38 8.74 -16.47
CA ASP A 194 0.03 8.20 -16.67
C ASP A 194 -1.06 9.12 -16.08
N GLY A 195 -0.65 10.23 -15.47
CA GLY A 195 -1.52 11.30 -15.01
C GLY A 195 -1.86 11.25 -13.52
N ALA A 196 -1.31 10.31 -12.74
CA ALA A 196 -1.65 10.20 -11.32
C ALA A 196 -1.27 11.44 -10.50
N THR A 197 -2.06 11.73 -9.47
CA THR A 197 -1.76 12.69 -8.42
C THR A 197 -1.10 11.95 -7.24
N VAL A 198 0.21 12.10 -7.07
CA VAL A 198 0.96 11.40 -6.02
C VAL A 198 1.07 12.27 -4.77
N ILE A 199 0.54 11.76 -3.66
CA ILE A 199 0.54 12.42 -2.35
C ILE A 199 1.50 11.69 -1.40
N ASP A 200 2.63 12.31 -1.10
CA ASP A 200 3.67 11.73 -0.25
C ASP A 200 3.48 12.09 1.22
N LEU A 201 3.06 11.08 2.00
CA LEU A 201 2.91 11.14 3.46
C LEU A 201 4.02 10.35 4.18
N ARG A 202 5.08 9.94 3.48
CA ARG A 202 6.20 9.20 4.08
C ARG A 202 6.94 10.08 5.09
N SER A 203 7.71 9.44 5.97
CA SER A 203 8.72 10.17 6.72
C SER A 203 9.93 10.45 5.83
N LYS A 204 10.74 11.47 6.17
CA LYS A 204 11.94 11.85 5.41
C LYS A 204 12.89 10.66 5.16
N ALA A 205 13.04 9.77 6.14
CA ALA A 205 13.88 8.57 6.00
C ALA A 205 13.39 7.60 4.91
N TYR A 206 12.07 7.36 4.83
CA TYR A 206 11.50 6.49 3.80
C TYR A 206 11.42 7.19 2.45
N ALA A 207 11.10 8.49 2.41
CA ALA A 207 11.13 9.29 1.19
C ALA A 207 12.53 9.32 0.55
N ALA A 208 13.61 9.30 1.35
CA ALA A 208 14.98 9.25 0.85
C ALA A 208 15.37 7.92 0.17
N LEU A 209 14.59 6.85 0.34
CA LEU A 209 14.81 5.59 -0.39
C LEU A 209 14.32 5.67 -1.85
N ALA A 210 13.32 6.51 -2.09
CA ALA A 210 12.74 6.76 -3.41
C ALA A 210 12.21 8.19 -3.44
N PRO A 211 13.09 9.18 -3.72
CA PRO A 211 12.71 10.58 -3.77
C PRO A 211 11.59 10.80 -4.78
N LEU A 212 10.64 11.66 -4.41
CA LEU A 212 9.54 12.00 -5.30
C LEU A 212 10.07 12.83 -6.50
N PRO A 213 9.70 12.49 -7.74
CA PRO A 213 10.07 13.29 -8.90
C PRO A 213 9.55 14.72 -8.80
N LYS A 214 10.31 15.68 -9.37
CA LYS A 214 9.79 17.04 -9.56
C LYS A 214 8.72 17.00 -10.65
N HIS A 215 7.46 17.14 -10.27
CA HIS A 215 6.33 17.09 -11.18
C HIS A 215 5.13 17.89 -10.62
N PRO A 216 4.30 18.53 -11.45
CA PRO A 216 3.14 19.30 -10.98
C PRO A 216 2.11 18.49 -10.19
N ASN A 217 2.02 17.18 -10.43
CA ASN A 217 1.11 16.26 -9.73
C ASN A 217 1.78 15.49 -8.58
N ALA A 218 2.98 15.91 -8.15
CA ALA A 218 3.74 15.25 -7.09
C ALA A 218 3.82 16.18 -5.88
N HIS A 219 3.16 15.80 -4.78
CA HIS A 219 2.98 16.66 -3.61
C HIS A 219 3.43 15.98 -2.34
N VAL A 220 4.40 16.57 -1.63
CA VAL A 220 4.73 16.20 -0.26
C VAL A 220 3.73 16.87 0.67
N VAL A 221 3.17 16.14 1.62
CA VAL A 221 2.25 16.70 2.63
C VAL A 221 2.85 16.62 4.03
N GLU A 222 3.13 17.78 4.62
CA GLU A 222 3.56 17.89 6.00
C GLU A 222 2.34 18.07 6.95
N VAL A 223 2.30 17.28 8.03
CA VAL A 223 1.29 17.45 9.08
C VAL A 223 1.76 18.49 10.07
N VAL A 224 0.97 19.56 10.22
CA VAL A 224 1.32 20.73 11.03
C VAL A 224 0.18 21.10 11.96
N VAL A 225 0.52 21.84 13.01
CA VAL A 225 -0.45 22.58 13.83
C VAL A 225 -0.15 24.06 13.71
N ARG A 226 -1.19 24.88 13.85
CA ARG A 226 -1.08 26.33 13.88
C ARG A 226 -0.91 26.80 15.32
N ASP A 227 0.15 27.56 15.60
CA ASP A 227 0.35 28.16 16.92
C ASP A 227 -0.50 29.43 17.12
N GLU A 228 -0.45 29.99 18.33
CA GLU A 228 -1.20 31.20 18.72
C GLU A 228 -0.80 32.43 17.88
N ASP A 229 0.44 32.49 17.41
CA ASP A 229 0.96 33.53 16.52
C ASP A 229 0.58 33.29 15.04
N GLY A 230 -0.14 32.20 14.76
CA GLY A 230 -0.64 31.85 13.44
C GLY A 230 0.39 31.14 12.54
N ARG A 231 1.55 30.74 13.07
CA ARG A 231 2.62 30.02 12.35
C ARG A 231 2.37 28.51 12.37
N HIS A 232 2.81 27.83 11.31
CA HIS A 232 2.76 26.37 11.23
C HIS A 232 4.00 25.75 11.85
N ARG A 233 3.81 24.78 12.75
CA ARG A 233 4.88 23.96 13.29
C ARG A 233 4.65 22.48 13.00
N PRO A 234 5.70 21.70 12.66
CA PRO A 234 5.57 20.26 12.48
C PRO A 234 5.02 19.58 13.74
N LEU A 235 4.05 18.69 13.54
CA LEU A 235 3.50 17.90 14.63
C LEU A 235 4.35 16.63 14.81
N ASN A 236 4.91 16.40 16.00
CA ASN A 236 5.76 15.23 16.23
C ASN A 236 5.01 14.02 16.78
N HIS A 237 4.04 14.21 17.67
CA HIS A 237 3.36 13.10 18.35
C HIS A 237 2.16 12.53 17.58
N PHE A 238 1.35 13.38 16.93
CA PHE A 238 0.10 12.96 16.27
C PHE A 238 0.20 12.79 14.74
N ASN A 239 1.34 13.10 14.14
CA ASN A 239 1.57 13.02 12.68
C ASN A 239 1.13 11.69 12.07
N LYS A 240 1.50 10.58 12.72
CA LYS A 240 1.13 9.23 12.27
C LYS A 240 -0.39 8.99 12.34
N LYS A 241 -1.04 9.42 13.43
CA LYS A 241 -2.48 9.28 13.64
C LYS A 241 -3.23 10.07 12.56
N SER A 242 -2.86 11.33 12.34
CA SER A 242 -3.48 12.19 11.33
C SER A 242 -3.31 11.64 9.91
N LYS A 243 -2.13 11.11 9.55
CA LYS A 243 -1.91 10.45 8.25
C LYS A 243 -2.79 9.23 8.06
N GLY A 244 -2.93 8.40 9.09
CA GLY A 244 -3.81 7.23 9.05
C GLY A 244 -5.28 7.60 8.93
N ALA A 245 -5.74 8.56 9.73
CA ALA A 245 -7.11 9.08 9.68
C ALA A 245 -7.42 9.73 8.33
N PHE A 246 -6.49 10.50 7.77
CA PHE A 246 -6.62 11.11 6.44
C PHE A 246 -6.74 10.04 5.35
N THR A 247 -5.89 9.00 5.41
CA THR A 247 -5.94 7.87 4.47
C THR A 247 -7.29 7.14 4.54
N ARG A 248 -7.82 6.90 5.74
CA ARG A 248 -9.14 6.32 5.94
C ARG A 248 -10.24 7.21 5.34
N ALA A 249 -10.22 8.50 5.67
CA ALA A 249 -11.23 9.45 5.23
C ALA A 249 -11.30 9.54 3.69
N LEU A 250 -10.17 9.40 2.99
CA LEU A 250 -10.15 9.31 1.53
C LEU A 250 -10.92 8.10 1.01
N ALA A 251 -10.72 6.92 1.59
CA ALA A 251 -11.46 5.72 1.20
C ALA A 251 -12.97 5.85 1.47
N GLU A 252 -13.34 6.46 2.60
CA GLU A 252 -14.75 6.75 2.93
C GLU A 252 -15.36 7.74 1.93
N CYS A 253 -14.67 8.85 1.61
CA CYS A 253 -15.16 9.83 0.64
C CYS A 253 -15.24 9.25 -0.77
N ALA A 254 -14.30 8.38 -1.15
CA ALA A 254 -14.30 7.72 -2.45
C ALA A 254 -15.48 6.76 -2.59
N GLU A 255 -15.81 5.99 -1.55
CA GLU A 255 -16.98 5.10 -1.54
C GLU A 255 -18.29 5.89 -1.67
N GLU A 256 -18.45 6.98 -0.92
CA GLU A 256 -19.63 7.85 -1.00
C GLU A 256 -19.80 8.44 -2.41
N ARG A 257 -18.72 8.98 -3.00
CA ARG A 257 -18.75 9.50 -4.37
C ARG A 257 -19.14 8.46 -5.39
N ALA A 258 -18.62 7.24 -5.25
CA ALA A 258 -18.99 6.14 -6.14
C ALA A 258 -20.48 5.78 -6.04
N ALA A 259 -21.09 5.94 -4.86
CA ALA A 259 -22.52 5.69 -4.65
C ALA A 259 -23.42 6.82 -5.19
N GLU A 260 -22.97 8.06 -5.18
CA GLU A 260 -23.76 9.23 -5.59
C GLU A 260 -23.90 9.41 -7.11
N ALA A 261 -23.14 8.66 -7.92
CA ALA A 261 -23.12 8.77 -9.39
C ALA A 261 -22.91 10.21 -9.91
N THR A 262 -22.35 11.08 -9.07
CA THR A 262 -22.06 12.48 -9.37
C THR A 262 -20.77 12.58 -10.20
N GLY A 263 -20.82 13.38 -11.27
CA GLY A 263 -19.76 13.45 -12.27
C GLY A 263 -18.44 14.06 -11.78
N THR A 264 -17.39 13.88 -12.59
CA THR A 264 -16.03 14.47 -12.64
C THR A 264 -15.61 15.48 -11.55
N GLU A 265 -15.77 15.17 -10.27
CA GLU A 265 -15.10 15.92 -9.21
C GLU A 265 -13.59 15.66 -9.27
N SER A 266 -12.79 16.72 -9.14
CA SER A 266 -11.34 16.60 -9.19
C SER A 266 -10.77 15.82 -8.00
N ASP A 267 -9.61 15.20 -8.18
CA ASP A 267 -8.80 14.62 -7.10
C ASP A 267 -8.61 15.56 -5.91
N GLN A 268 -8.33 16.83 -6.20
CA GLN A 268 -8.10 17.83 -5.16
C GLN A 268 -9.33 18.02 -4.26
N SER A 269 -10.55 17.91 -4.80
CA SER A 269 -11.75 18.01 -3.95
C SER A 269 -11.89 16.77 -3.06
N LEU A 270 -11.44 15.58 -3.49
CA LEU A 270 -11.43 14.39 -2.64
C LEU A 270 -10.48 14.58 -1.46
N LEU A 271 -9.28 15.10 -1.76
CA LEU A 271 -8.25 15.39 -0.78
C LEU A 271 -8.71 16.44 0.24
N VAL A 272 -9.41 17.48 -0.21
CA VAL A 272 -9.99 18.49 0.69
C VAL A 272 -11.10 17.88 1.55
N ALA A 273 -12.05 17.15 0.95
CA ALA A 273 -13.15 16.51 1.69
C ALA A 273 -12.65 15.55 2.77
N ALA A 274 -11.61 14.76 2.48
CA ALA A 274 -11.00 13.88 3.45
C ALA A 274 -10.28 14.61 4.59
N ALA A 275 -9.66 15.77 4.31
CA ALA A 275 -9.05 16.59 5.35
C ALA A 275 -10.12 17.19 6.28
N ASP A 276 -11.19 17.74 5.70
CA ASP A 276 -12.30 18.33 6.45
C ASP A 276 -12.99 17.29 7.35
N ARG A 277 -13.15 16.06 6.85
CA ARG A 277 -13.74 14.93 7.59
C ARG A 277 -13.00 14.61 8.89
N ILE A 278 -11.67 14.76 8.91
CA ILE A 278 -10.87 14.54 10.12
C ILE A 278 -10.68 15.81 10.96
N GLY A 279 -11.42 16.88 10.64
CA GLY A 279 -11.30 18.18 11.30
C GLY A 279 -9.98 18.90 11.02
N ALA A 280 -9.28 18.51 9.95
CA ALA A 280 -8.07 19.15 9.46
C ALA A 280 -8.39 20.08 8.28
N ARG A 281 -7.40 20.86 7.85
CA ARG A 281 -7.47 21.69 6.67
C ARG A 281 -6.29 21.37 5.76
N LEU A 282 -6.57 21.03 4.50
CA LEU A 282 -5.53 20.86 3.49
C LEU A 282 -5.19 22.20 2.85
N ILE A 283 -3.93 22.63 2.99
CA ILE A 283 -3.39 23.84 2.38
C ILE A 283 -2.48 23.40 1.24
N CYS A 284 -2.95 23.60 0.00
CA CYS A 284 -2.20 23.24 -1.20
C CYS A 284 -1.10 24.27 -1.46
N GLY A 285 0.15 23.82 -1.48
CA GLY A 285 1.31 24.62 -1.89
C GLY A 285 1.35 24.82 -3.41
N GLY A 286 2.03 25.88 -3.85
CA GLY A 286 2.37 26.10 -5.26
C GLY A 286 3.46 25.15 -5.76
N GLU A 287 3.90 25.32 -7.00
CA GLU A 287 4.95 24.49 -7.60
C GLU A 287 6.23 24.50 -6.73
N GLY A 288 6.73 23.32 -6.36
CA GLY A 288 7.92 23.18 -5.52
C GLY A 288 7.73 23.51 -4.05
N THR A 289 6.49 23.71 -3.58
CA THR A 289 6.17 23.97 -2.17
C THR A 289 5.37 22.81 -1.59
N ASP A 290 5.77 22.34 -0.41
CA ASP A 290 5.06 21.28 0.30
C ASP A 290 3.62 21.71 0.64
N TRP A 291 2.70 20.76 0.55
CA TRP A 291 1.34 20.90 1.02
C TRP A 291 1.31 20.71 2.54
N LEU A 292 0.35 21.35 3.21
CA LEU A 292 0.20 21.23 4.65
C LEU A 292 -1.15 20.60 4.99
N LEU A 293 -1.14 19.59 5.85
CA LEU A 293 -2.33 19.11 6.53
C LEU A 293 -2.35 19.74 7.93
N GLU A 294 -3.04 20.87 8.05
CA GLU A 294 -3.19 21.62 9.29
C GLU A 294 -4.24 20.93 10.18
N THR A 295 -3.82 20.40 11.32
CA THR A 295 -4.72 19.77 12.30
C THR A 295 -4.94 20.71 13.48
N LYS A 296 -6.06 20.56 14.18
CA LYS A 296 -6.25 21.19 15.50
C LYS A 296 -5.36 20.47 16.52
N GLU A 297 -4.82 21.22 17.49
CA GLU A 297 -4.16 20.62 18.65
C GLU A 297 -5.25 19.96 19.51
N GLU A 298 -5.14 18.65 19.72
CA GLU A 298 -6.02 17.88 20.65
C GLU A 298 -5.68 18.21 22.11
#